data_AF-A0A5C1YF10-F1
#
_entry.id   AF-A0A5C1YF10-F1
#
_cell.length_a   1.000
_cell.length_b   1.000
_cell.length_c   1.000
_cell.angle_alpha   90.00
_cell.angle_beta   90.00
_cell.angle_gamma   90.00
#
_symmetry.space_group_name_H-M   'P 1'
#
loop_
_entity.id
_entity.type
_entity.pdbx_description
1 polymer ?
#
loop_
_entity_poly.entity_id
_entity_poly.type
_entity_poly.pdbx_seq_one_letter_code
_entity_poly.pdbx_strand_id
1 'polypeptide(L)'
;MDMMKGAMSASDMPKGMDMSMLEECLEALSACMQACVMCADADAGEGMGRCAAMCSNCADMCGTMMRMMLRMNGWDMALMMSMMESTMAMCRACSAECMMHAEMSEHCRMCAMACDQAAMALEKMLGSMREMAPAM
;
A
#
# COMPACT_ATOMS: atom_id res chain seq x y z
N MET A 1 -6.01 -4.95 13.38
CA MET A 1 -4.83 -5.82 13.65
C MET A 1 -4.50 -5.96 15.15
N ASP A 2 -5.40 -6.50 15.97
CA ASP A 2 -5.21 -6.51 17.44
C ASP A 2 -4.05 -7.37 17.93
N MET A 3 -3.62 -8.39 17.16
CA MET A 3 -2.50 -9.26 17.53
C MET A 3 -1.12 -8.59 17.41
N MET A 4 -1.01 -7.45 16.74
CA MET A 4 0.27 -6.72 16.59
C MET A 4 0.44 -5.60 17.63
N LYS A 5 -0.61 -5.26 18.38
CA LYS A 5 -0.54 -4.27 19.47
C LYS A 5 0.45 -4.73 20.54
N GLY A 6 1.65 -4.15 20.53
CA GLY A 6 2.74 -4.46 21.47
C GLY A 6 3.94 -5.23 20.88
N ALA A 7 3.88 -5.66 19.61
CA ALA A 7 5.03 -6.27 18.94
C ALA A 7 6.10 -5.24 18.54
N MET A 8 5.72 -3.96 18.43
CA MET A 8 6.63 -2.85 18.18
C MET A 8 6.80 -2.05 19.47
N SER A 9 7.99 -2.09 20.07
CA SER A 9 8.32 -1.23 21.21
C SER A 9 8.49 0.20 20.71
N ALA A 10 7.94 1.17 21.45
CA ALA A 10 8.11 2.60 21.13
C ALA A 10 9.59 3.04 21.06
N SER A 11 10.51 2.27 21.65
CA SER A 11 11.96 2.50 21.59
C SER A 11 12.57 2.28 20.20
N ASP A 12 11.92 1.49 19.35
CA ASP A 12 12.49 1.00 18.09
C ASP A 12 12.02 1.86 16.90
N MET A 13 11.22 2.89 17.16
CA MET A 13 10.61 3.77 16.17
C MET A 13 11.48 5.01 15.89
N PRO A 14 11.52 5.50 14.63
CA PRO A 14 12.03 6.83 14.34
C PRO A 14 11.30 7.86 15.21
N LYS A 15 12.06 8.69 15.92
CA LYS A 15 11.49 9.70 16.81
C LYS A 15 10.56 10.62 16.03
N GLY A 16 9.33 10.79 16.52
CA GLY A 16 8.30 11.64 15.92
C GLY A 16 7.31 10.91 15.02
N MET A 17 7.48 9.61 14.77
CA MET A 17 6.52 8.84 13.96
C MET A 17 5.23 8.55 14.73
N ASP A 18 4.10 8.85 14.11
CA ASP A 18 2.77 8.54 14.66
C ASP A 18 2.44 7.06 14.40
N MET A 19 2.35 6.29 15.49
CA MET A 19 2.00 4.86 15.45
C MET A 19 0.63 4.60 14.85
N SER A 20 -0.35 5.48 15.10
CA SER A 20 -1.70 5.31 14.56
C SER A 20 -1.70 5.46 13.05
N MET A 21 -0.91 6.40 12.52
CA MET A 21 -0.73 6.58 11.08
C MET A 21 0.01 5.40 10.44
N LEU A 22 1.02 4.85 11.12
CA LEU A 22 1.71 3.64 10.63
C LEU A 22 0.75 2.44 10.58
N GLU A 23 -0.04 2.22 11.63
CA GLU A 23 -1.05 1.15 11.68
C GLU A 23 -2.09 1.30 10.57
N GLU A 24 -2.66 2.50 10.39
CA GLU A 24 -3.60 2.81 9.30
C GLU A 24 -2.99 2.52 7.93
N CYS A 25 -1.73 2.90 7.72
CA CYS A 25 -1.03 2.67 6.45
C CYS A 25 -0.78 1.18 6.20
N LEU A 26 -0.39 0.41 7.22
CA LEU A 26 -0.22 -1.04 7.12
C LEU A 26 -1.55 -1.75 6.85
N GLU A 27 -2.63 -1.33 7.49
CA GLU A 27 -3.98 -1.87 7.25
C GLU A 27 -4.43 -1.63 5.80
N ALA A 28 -4.28 -0.41 5.30
CA ALA A 28 -4.62 -0.07 3.93
C ALA A 28 -3.79 -0.85 2.89
N LEU A 29 -2.47 -0.97 3.09
CA LEU A 29 -1.59 -1.75 2.22
C LEU A 29 -1.94 -3.24 2.23
N SER A 30 -2.28 -3.80 3.40
CA SER A 30 -2.66 -5.20 3.52
C SER A 30 -3.98 -5.48 2.81
N ALA A 31 -4.97 -4.61 2.97
CA ALA A 31 -6.25 -4.71 2.28
C ALA A 31 -6.08 -4.60 0.77
N CYS A 32 -5.29 -3.64 0.30
CA CYS A 32 -4.98 -3.47 -1.12
C CYS A 32 -4.25 -4.67 -1.71
N MET A 33 -3.23 -5.21 -1.03
CA MET A 33 -2.55 -6.43 -1.48
C MET A 33 -3.54 -7.58 -1.66
N GLN A 34 -4.37 -7.86 -0.64
CA GLN A 34 -5.30 -8.99 -0.68
C GLN A 34 -6.33 -8.82 -1.79
N ALA A 35 -6.89 -7.61 -1.93
CA ALA A 35 -7.83 -7.29 -3.00
C ALA A 35 -7.19 -7.47 -4.38
N CYS A 36 -5.96 -7.00 -4.58
CA CYS A 36 -5.22 -7.15 -5.82
C CYS A 36 -4.91 -8.61 -6.17
N VAL A 37 -4.53 -9.45 -5.18
CA VAL A 37 -4.32 -10.89 -5.42
C VAL A 37 -5.61 -11.56 -5.88
N MET A 38 -6.74 -11.25 -5.24
CA MET A 38 -8.05 -11.81 -5.62
C MET A 38 -8.52 -11.32 -6.98
N CYS A 39 -8.36 -10.03 -7.26
CA CYS A 39 -8.72 -9.42 -8.54
C CYS A 39 -7.86 -9.99 -9.68
N ALA A 40 -6.56 -10.17 -9.45
CA ALA A 40 -5.66 -10.72 -10.47
C ALA A 40 -6.06 -12.12 -10.94
N ASP A 41 -6.43 -13.01 -10.01
CA ASP A 41 -6.88 -14.37 -10.33
C ASP A 41 -8.21 -14.37 -11.09
N ALA A 42 -9.17 -13.55 -10.64
CA ALA A 42 -10.45 -13.38 -11.33
C ALA A 42 -10.27 -12.80 -12.75
N ASP A 43 -9.49 -11.73 -12.89
CA ASP A 43 -9.15 -11.10 -14.16
C ASP A 43 -8.49 -12.08 -15.12
N ALA A 44 -7.58 -12.93 -14.63
CA ALA A 44 -6.93 -13.95 -15.44
C ALA A 44 -7.94 -14.99 -15.95
N GLY A 45 -8.88 -15.43 -15.10
CA GLY A 45 -9.97 -16.34 -15.49
C GLY A 45 -10.95 -15.73 -16.48
N GLU A 46 -11.15 -14.41 -16.43
CA GLU A 46 -12.04 -13.64 -17.30
C GLU A 46 -11.36 -13.16 -18.60
N GLY A 47 -10.07 -13.47 -18.81
CA GLY A 47 -9.32 -13.08 -20.00
C GLY A 47 -8.88 -11.61 -20.02
N MET A 48 -8.95 -10.90 -18.89
CA MET A 48 -8.51 -9.51 -18.70
C MET A 48 -7.03 -9.44 -18.36
N GLY A 49 -6.17 -9.96 -19.24
CA GLY A 49 -4.74 -10.16 -18.96
C GLY A 49 -3.97 -8.91 -18.53
N ARG A 50 -4.37 -7.71 -19.00
CA ARG A 50 -3.76 -6.45 -18.58
C ARG A 50 -4.11 -6.07 -17.14
N CYS A 51 -5.39 -6.13 -16.78
CA CYS A 51 -5.86 -5.85 -15.41
C CYS A 51 -5.24 -6.87 -14.43
N ALA A 52 -5.22 -8.16 -14.79
CA ALA A 52 -4.58 -9.20 -14.01
C ALA A 52 -3.10 -8.91 -13.70
N ALA A 53 -2.34 -8.46 -14.70
CA ALA A 53 -0.92 -8.11 -14.53
C ALA A 53 -0.73 -6.85 -13.66
N MET A 54 -1.58 -5.84 -13.84
CA MET A 54 -1.56 -4.61 -13.02
C MET A 54 -1.86 -4.91 -11.54
N CYS A 55 -2.90 -5.71 -11.29
CA CYS A 55 -3.27 -6.20 -9.96
C CYS A 55 -2.12 -7.00 -9.33
N SER A 56 -1.51 -7.92 -10.07
CA SER A 56 -0.37 -8.71 -9.57
C SER A 56 0.81 -7.82 -9.17
N ASN A 57 1.19 -6.86 -10.02
CA ASN A 57 2.27 -5.91 -9.72
C ASN A 57 1.94 -5.05 -8.48
N CYS A 58 0.68 -4.59 -8.37
CA CYS A 58 0.23 -3.79 -7.23
C CYS A 58 0.27 -4.59 -5.92
N ALA A 59 -0.14 -5.86 -5.94
CA ALA A 59 -0.04 -6.74 -4.78
C ALA A 59 1.41 -6.91 -4.31
N ASP A 60 2.35 -7.12 -5.23
CA ASP A 60 3.77 -7.28 -4.92
C ASP A 60 4.39 -6.01 -4.32
N MET A 61 4.05 -4.84 -4.88
CA MET A 61 4.54 -3.55 -4.40
C MET A 61 3.97 -3.22 -3.01
N CYS A 62 2.65 -3.37 -2.81
CA CYS A 62 2.02 -3.19 -1.50
C CYS A 62 2.62 -4.13 -0.44
N GLY A 63 2.88 -5.38 -0.80
CA GLY A 63 3.53 -6.33 0.08
C GLY A 63 4.96 -6.01 0.42
N THR A 64 5.72 -5.54 -0.56
CA THR A 64 7.10 -5.14 -0.34
C THR A 64 7.16 -3.90 0.55
N MET A 65 6.30 -2.92 0.30
CA MET A 65 6.18 -1.71 1.11
C MET A 65 5.87 -2.04 2.57
N MET A 66 4.86 -2.89 2.84
CA MET A 66 4.55 -3.33 4.21
C MET A 66 5.74 -4.01 4.89
N ARG A 67 6.40 -4.94 4.20
CA ARG A 67 7.57 -5.63 4.76
C ARG A 67 8.71 -4.65 5.07
N MET A 68 8.88 -3.58 4.28
CA MET A 68 9.84 -2.52 4.58
C MET A 68 9.44 -1.73 5.82
N MET A 69 8.17 -1.32 5.93
CA MET A 69 7.64 -0.61 7.11
C MET A 69 7.75 -1.41 8.41
N LEU A 70 7.73 -2.75 8.34
CA LEU A 70 7.85 -3.60 9.53
C LEU A 70 9.30 -3.86 9.98
N ARG A 71 10.31 -3.40 9.22
CA ARG A 71 11.73 -3.69 9.47
C ARG A 71 12.45 -2.47 10.02
N MET A 72 12.17 -2.14 11.27
CA MET A 72 12.68 -0.94 11.95
C MET A 72 14.20 -0.79 11.92
N ASN A 73 14.94 -1.90 12.07
CA ASN A 73 16.41 -1.88 12.00
C ASN A 73 16.97 -1.46 10.64
N GLY A 74 16.19 -1.58 9.56
CA GLY A 74 16.55 -1.18 8.21
C GLY A 74 15.82 0.07 7.74
N TRP A 75 15.22 0.84 8.65
CA TRP A 75 14.44 2.02 8.31
C TRP A 75 15.35 3.17 7.86
N ASP A 76 15.50 3.31 6.54
CA ASP A 76 16.14 4.47 5.92
C ASP A 76 15.07 5.42 5.35
N MET A 77 15.07 6.67 5.80
CA MET A 77 14.02 7.65 5.44
C MET A 77 13.94 7.89 3.93
N ALA A 78 15.08 8.03 3.23
CA ALA A 78 15.10 8.34 1.81
C ALA A 78 14.57 7.16 0.98
N LEU A 79 15.00 5.94 1.32
CA LEU A 79 14.52 4.72 0.66
C LEU A 79 13.04 4.47 0.93
N MET A 80 12.56 4.71 2.16
CA MET A 80 11.15 4.56 2.51
C MET A 80 10.28 5.54 1.72
N MET A 81 10.66 6.82 1.66
CA MET A 81 9.91 7.81 0.88
C MET A 81 9.87 7.47 -0.61
N SER A 82 11.00 7.04 -1.19
CA SER A 82 11.06 6.64 -2.60
C SER A 82 10.18 5.41 -2.90
N MET A 83 10.17 4.42 -2.00
CA MET A 83 9.30 3.25 -2.14
C MET A 83 7.83 3.63 -1.97
N MET A 84 7.48 4.55 -1.08
CA MET A 84 6.11 5.06 -0.93
C MET A 84 5.62 5.73 -2.20
N GLU A 85 6.42 6.62 -2.80
CA GLU A 85 6.10 7.29 -4.07
C GLU A 85 5.86 6.27 -5.20
N SER A 86 6.72 5.27 -5.31
CA SER A 86 6.59 4.21 -6.32
C SER A 86 5.34 3.36 -6.09
N THR A 87 5.07 2.99 -4.83
CA THR A 87 3.90 2.17 -4.47
C THR A 87 2.61 2.94 -4.69
N MET A 88 2.55 4.23 -4.33
CA MET A 88 1.40 5.08 -4.63
C MET A 88 1.11 5.19 -6.13
N ALA A 89 2.15 5.38 -6.94
CA ALA A 89 2.00 5.45 -8.39
C ALA A 89 1.42 4.13 -8.95
N MET A 90 1.90 2.99 -8.45
CA MET A 90 1.36 1.68 -8.81
C MET A 90 -0.10 1.51 -8.37
N CYS A 91 -0.45 1.86 -7.12
CA CYS A 91 -1.82 1.80 -6.63
C CYS A 91 -2.76 2.64 -7.49
N ARG A 92 -2.39 3.89 -7.82
CA ARG A 92 -3.20 4.78 -8.67
C ARG A 92 -3.36 4.23 -10.08
N ALA A 93 -2.30 3.64 -10.66
CA ALA A 93 -2.37 3.04 -11.98
C ALA A 93 -3.23 1.76 -11.99
N CYS A 94 -3.14 0.91 -10.96
CA CYS A 94 -3.97 -0.26 -10.80
C CYS A 94 -5.45 0.11 -10.60
N SER A 95 -5.72 1.10 -9.74
CA SER A 95 -7.07 1.64 -9.54
C SER A 95 -7.68 2.12 -10.84
N ALA A 96 -6.95 2.91 -11.63
CA ALA A 96 -7.41 3.41 -12.91
C ALA A 96 -7.75 2.28 -13.90
N GLU A 97 -6.93 1.22 -13.94
CA GLU A 97 -7.20 0.03 -14.78
C GLU A 97 -8.44 -0.74 -14.28
N CYS A 98 -8.51 -1.07 -12.99
CA CYS A 98 -9.68 -1.76 -12.40
C CYS A 98 -10.97 -0.97 -12.60
N MET A 99 -10.93 0.37 -12.51
CA MET A 99 -12.11 1.22 -12.70
C MET A 99 -12.70 1.14 -14.10
N MET A 100 -11.91 0.77 -15.12
CA MET A 100 -12.42 0.52 -16.47
C MET A 100 -13.40 -0.66 -16.53
N HIS A 101 -13.35 -1.55 -15.52
CA HIS A 101 -14.13 -2.78 -15.43
C HIS A 101 -15.17 -2.77 -14.31
N ALA A 102 -15.22 -1.71 -13.49
CA ALA A 102 -15.98 -1.66 -12.24
C ALA A 102 -17.51 -1.79 -12.40
N GLU A 103 -18.07 -1.47 -13.57
CA GLU A 103 -19.50 -1.66 -13.84
C GLU A 103 -19.88 -3.11 -14.13
N MET A 104 -18.92 -3.90 -14.64
CA MET A 104 -19.15 -5.28 -15.08
C MET A 104 -18.60 -6.31 -14.09
N SER A 105 -17.58 -5.94 -13.32
CA SER A 105 -16.84 -6.81 -12.41
C SER A 105 -16.74 -6.18 -11.02
N GLU A 106 -17.52 -6.71 -10.07
CA GLU A 106 -17.54 -6.24 -8.68
C GLU A 106 -16.18 -6.37 -7.99
N HIS A 107 -15.40 -7.40 -8.36
CA HIS A 107 -14.05 -7.59 -7.85
C HIS A 107 -13.11 -6.44 -8.26
N CYS A 108 -13.18 -5.97 -9.51
CA CYS A 108 -12.46 -4.78 -9.99
C CYS A 108 -12.90 -3.51 -9.25
N ARG A 109 -14.21 -3.32 -9.01
CA ARG A 109 -14.71 -2.15 -8.26
C ARG A 109 -14.13 -2.11 -6.84
N MET A 110 -14.13 -3.25 -6.14
CA MET A 110 -13.57 -3.35 -4.79
C MET A 110 -12.04 -3.20 -4.79
N CYS A 111 -11.36 -3.75 -5.80
CA CYS A 111 -9.91 -3.61 -5.95
C CYS A 111 -9.49 -2.15 -6.16
N ALA A 112 -10.21 -1.40 -7.02
CA ALA A 112 -9.96 0.02 -7.23
C ALA A 112 -10.12 0.83 -5.93
N MET A 113 -11.20 0.60 -5.18
CA MET A 113 -11.42 1.27 -3.89
C MET A 113 -10.30 0.99 -2.89
N ALA A 114 -9.79 -0.24 -2.84
CA ALA A 114 -8.69 -0.62 -1.96
C ALA A 114 -7.37 0.03 -2.41
N CYS A 115 -7.11 0.10 -3.72
CA CYS A 115 -5.95 0.78 -4.29
C CYS A 115 -5.95 2.28 -3.97
N ASP A 116 -7.08 2.96 -4.12
CA ASP A 116 -7.21 4.38 -3.80
C ASP A 116 -6.98 4.65 -2.31
N GLN A 117 -7.55 3.80 -1.44
CA GLN A 117 -7.33 3.91 0.01
C GLN A 117 -5.86 3.71 0.39
N ALA A 118 -5.17 2.73 -0.21
CA ALA A 118 -3.75 2.53 0.03
C ALA A 118 -2.91 3.71 -0.47
N ALA A 119 -3.23 4.27 -1.64
CA ALA A 119 -2.55 5.45 -2.16
C ALA A 119 -2.73 6.67 -1.24
N MET A 120 -3.93 6.90 -0.72
CA MET A 120 -4.21 7.97 0.24
C MET A 120 -3.47 7.79 1.57
N ALA A 121 -3.42 6.55 2.09
CA ALA A 121 -2.73 6.26 3.34
C ALA A 121 -1.21 6.46 3.21
N LEU A 122 -0.63 6.02 2.09
CA LEU A 122 0.78 6.27 1.77
C LEU A 122 1.08 7.77 1.61
N GLU A 123 0.17 8.53 0.98
CA GLU A 123 0.33 9.98 0.80
C GLU A 123 0.34 10.72 2.14
N LYS A 124 -0.59 10.35 3.04
CA LYS A 124 -0.64 10.87 4.42
C LYS A 124 0.65 10.55 5.18
N MET A 125 1.12 9.31 5.10
CA MET A 125 2.36 8.88 5.77
C MET A 125 3.58 9.60 5.20
N LEU A 126 3.69 9.71 3.88
CA LEU A 126 4.78 10.43 3.21
C LEU A 126 4.81 11.91 3.60
N GLY A 127 3.64 12.55 3.71
CA GLY A 127 3.51 13.93 4.20
C GLY A 127 4.12 14.09 5.60
N SER A 128 3.72 13.24 6.54
CA SER A 128 4.28 13.23 7.89
C SER A 128 5.80 12.96 7.90
N MET A 129 6.28 12.02 7.08
CA MET A 129 7.72 11.74 6.98
C MET A 129 8.54 12.93 6.46
N ARG A 130 7.98 13.71 5.53
CA ARG A 130 8.63 14.93 5.01
C ARG A 130 8.72 16.04 6.05
N GLU A 131 7.73 16.16 6.93
CA GLU A 131 7.77 17.12 8.06
C GLU A 131 8.83 16.75 9.11
N MET A 132 9.10 15.45 9.28
CA MET A 132 10.14 14.95 10.19
C MET A 132 11.57 15.07 9.63
N ALA A 133 11.73 15.10 8.30
CA ALA A 133 13.04 15.24 7.68
C ALA A 133 13.58 16.66 7.92
N PRO A 134 14.79 16.83 8.49
CA PRO A 134 15.38 18.16 8.60
C PRO A 134 15.50 18.76 7.20
N ALA A 135 15.09 20.03 7.05
CA ALA A 135 15.32 20.79 5.82
C ALA A 135 16.81 20.67 5.46
N MET A 136 17.08 20.14 4.27
CA MET A 136 18.44 20.08 3.71
C MET A 136 19.00 21.49 3.49
#